data_AF-A0A3G8WGT8-F1
#
_entry.id   AF-A0A3G8WGT8-F1
#
_cell.length_a   1.000
_cell.length_b   1.000
_cell.length_c   1.000
_cell.angle_alpha   90.00
_cell.angle_beta   90.00
_cell.angle_gamma   90.00
#
_symmetry.space_group_name_H-M   'P 1'
#
loop_
_entity.id
_entity.type
_entity.pdbx_description
1 polymer ?
#
loop_
_entity_poly.entity_id
_entity_poly.type
_entity_poly.pdbx_seq_one_letter_code
_entity_poly.pdbx_strand_id
1 'polypeptide(L)' 'MKTLLLSASAIFLTSCATVKIQDCPDEKIINRMPQVGGQGSPSEYYIYKGERKEITDFDQEWLKKNCPSIRVQEVY' A
#
# COMPACT_ATOMS: atom_id res chain seq x y z
N MET A 1 -40.39 39.12 17.69
CA MET A 1 -39.58 39.02 16.46
C MET A 1 -38.83 37.69 16.51
N LYS A 2 -38.95 36.87 15.47
CA LYS A 2 -38.60 35.44 15.47
C LYS A 2 -37.38 35.28 14.54
N THR A 3 -36.19 35.20 15.11
CA THR A 3 -34.94 35.02 14.35
C THR A 3 -34.77 33.55 14.02
N LEU A 4 -35.06 33.20 12.75
CA LEU A 4 -34.70 31.91 12.17
C LEU A 4 -33.17 31.84 12.03
N LEU A 5 -32.54 30.97 12.80
CA LEU A 5 -31.15 30.56 12.58
C LEU A 5 -31.15 29.40 11.59
N LEU A 6 -30.85 29.70 10.32
CA LEU A 6 -30.54 28.69 9.30
C LEU A 6 -29.14 28.14 9.56
N SER A 7 -29.07 26.96 10.19
CA SER A 7 -27.83 26.22 10.37
C SER A 7 -27.38 25.62 9.02
N ALA A 8 -26.43 26.28 8.36
CA ALA A 8 -25.74 25.71 7.20
C ALA A 8 -24.78 24.61 7.69
N SER A 9 -25.20 23.35 7.57
CA SER A 9 -24.35 22.19 7.82
C SER A 9 -23.49 21.93 6.59
N ALA A 10 -22.22 22.32 6.63
CA ALA A 10 -21.25 21.99 5.60
C ALA A 10 -20.91 20.49 5.68
N ILE A 11 -21.41 19.71 4.73
CA ILE A 11 -21.08 18.29 4.58
C ILE A 11 -19.74 18.22 3.85
N PHE A 12 -18.65 17.99 4.60
CA PHE A 12 -17.36 17.66 4.00
C PHE A 12 -17.42 16.23 3.44
N LEU A 13 -17.55 16.11 2.12
CA LEU A 13 -17.33 14.86 1.39
C LEU A 13 -15.82 14.56 1.40
N THR A 14 -15.32 13.96 2.48
CA THR A 14 -13.97 13.39 2.51
C THR A 14 -13.94 12.19 1.57
N SER A 15 -13.32 12.39 0.40
CA SER A 15 -12.86 11.31 -0.47
C SER A 15 -11.95 10.39 0.35
N CYS A 16 -12.32 9.11 0.49
CA CYS A 16 -11.46 8.08 1.08
C CYS A 16 -10.32 7.76 0.11
N ALA A 17 -9.36 8.67 -0.04
CA ALA A 17 -8.09 8.34 -0.66
C ALA A 17 -7.31 7.48 0.34
N THR A 18 -7.11 6.20 0.02
CA THR A 18 -6.18 5.33 0.77
C THR A 18 -4.77 5.88 0.62
N VAL A 19 -4.24 6.42 1.72
CA VAL A 19 -2.87 6.93 1.79
C VAL A 19 -1.89 5.77 1.57
N LYS A 20 -0.97 5.94 0.62
CA LYS A 20 0.08 4.96 0.33
C LYS A 20 1.24 5.11 1.31
N ILE A 21 1.89 4.00 1.62
CA ILE A 21 3.04 3.97 2.54
C ILE A 21 4.26 4.59 1.84
N GLN A 22 4.85 5.59 2.49
CA GLN A 22 6.08 6.27 2.09
C GLN A 22 7.17 6.00 3.13
N ASP A 23 7.50 4.72 3.29
CA ASP A 23 8.52 4.23 4.22
C ASP A 23 9.18 2.99 3.60
N CYS A 24 10.45 2.74 3.92
CA CYS A 24 11.17 1.62 3.31
C CYS A 24 10.70 0.28 3.91
N PRO A 25 10.30 -0.69 3.07
CA PRO A 25 10.05 -2.04 3.55
C PRO A 25 11.36 -2.68 4.00
N ASP A 26 11.26 -3.63 4.93
CA ASP A 26 12.40 -4.42 5.35
C ASP A 26 12.92 -5.26 4.17
N GLU A 27 11.98 -5.86 3.42
CA GLU A 27 12.29 -6.81 2.34
C GLU A 27 11.22 -6.84 1.25
N LYS A 28 11.62 -7.22 0.05
CA LYS A 28 10.74 -7.60 -1.05
C LYS A 28 10.84 -9.11 -1.26
N ILE A 29 9.69 -9.79 -1.21
CA ILE A 29 9.60 -11.21 -1.52
C ILE A 29 9.10 -11.39 -2.96
N ILE A 30 9.78 -12.25 -3.71
CA ILE A 30 9.34 -12.74 -5.02
C ILE A 30 9.03 -14.23 -4.85
N ASN A 31 7.75 -14.56 -4.73
CA ASN A 31 7.31 -15.94 -4.54
C ASN A 31 7.17 -16.65 -5.90
N ARG A 32 8.08 -17.57 -6.17
CA ARG A 32 8.15 -18.41 -7.37
C ARG A 32 7.59 -19.82 -7.15
N MET A 33 7.01 -20.10 -5.99
CA MET A 33 6.38 -21.39 -5.72
C MET A 33 5.30 -21.69 -6.78
N PRO A 34 5.18 -22.95 -7.24
CA PRO A 34 4.08 -23.36 -8.11
C PRO A 34 2.73 -23.05 -7.46
N GLN A 35 1.83 -22.43 -8.21
CA GLN A 35 0.47 -22.20 -7.75
C GLN A 35 -0.42 -23.38 -8.15
N VAL A 36 -1.47 -23.62 -7.36
CA VAL A 36 -2.46 -24.65 -7.68
C VAL A 36 -3.14 -24.24 -8.99
N GLY A 37 -2.98 -25.07 -10.03
CA GLY A 37 -3.49 -24.76 -11.38
C GLY A 37 -2.42 -24.41 -12.43
N GLY A 38 -1.13 -24.37 -12.06
CA GLY A 38 -0.02 -24.27 -13.02
C GLY A 38 1.05 -23.23 -12.66
N GLN A 39 1.90 -22.91 -13.65
CA GLN A 39 2.89 -21.83 -13.54
C GLN A 39 2.18 -20.48 -13.74
N GLY A 40 1.67 -19.92 -12.64
CA GLY A 40 1.26 -18.52 -12.58
C GLY A 40 2.46 -17.57 -12.58
N SER A 41 2.24 -16.29 -12.87
CA SER A 41 3.25 -15.26 -12.65
C SER A 41 3.66 -15.23 -11.16
N PRO A 42 4.96 -15.06 -10.84
CA PRO A 42 5.39 -14.93 -9.46
C PRO A 42 4.62 -13.83 -8.72
N SER A 43 4.18 -14.11 -7.49
CA SER A 43 3.54 -13.09 -6.66
C SER A 43 4.60 -12.30 -5.91
N GLU A 44 4.50 -10.98 -5.92
CA GLU A 44 5.43 -10.09 -5.22
C GLU A 44 4.73 -9.38 -4.07
N TYR A 45 5.41 -9.21 -2.94
CA TYR A 45 4.93 -8.45 -1.79
C TYR A 45 6.10 -7.93 -0.96
N TYR A 46 5.82 -7.00 -0.04
CA TYR A 46 6.81 -6.48 0.90
C TYR A 46 6.61 -7.07 2.29
N ILE A 47 7.71 -7.24 3.01
CA ILE A 47 7.72 -7.32 4.48
C ILE A 47 8.00 -5.93 5.00
N TYR A 48 7.11 -5.42 5.85
CA TYR A 48 7.22 -4.11 6.47
C TYR A 48 6.85 -4.21 7.95
N LYS A 49 7.81 -3.89 8.81
CA LYS A 49 7.67 -3.98 10.27
C LYS A 49 7.24 -5.38 10.71
N GLY A 50 7.79 -6.40 10.05
CA GLY A 50 7.48 -7.81 10.30
C GLY A 50 6.14 -8.30 9.74
N GLU A 51 5.37 -7.46 9.03
CA GLU A 51 4.09 -7.85 8.41
C GLU A 51 4.18 -7.89 6.88
N ARG A 52 3.44 -8.80 6.26
CA ARG A 52 3.24 -8.77 4.80
C ARG A 52 2.34 -7.58 4.43
N LYS A 53 2.76 -6.83 3.41
CA LYS A 53 2.00 -5.77 2.75
C LYS A 53 2.04 -5.96 1.24
N GLU A 54 0.96 -5.62 0.56
CA GLU A 54 0.90 -5.73 -0.90
C GLU A 54 1.77 -4.66 -1.54
N ILE A 55 2.31 -4.93 -2.74
CA ILE A 55 3.13 -3.94 -3.47
C ILE A 55 2.34 -2.63 -3.67
N THR A 56 1.03 -2.75 -3.86
CA THR A 56 0.11 -1.63 -4.06
C THR A 56 -0.14 -0.81 -2.80
N ASP A 57 0.25 -1.27 -1.61
CA ASP A 57 0.11 -0.47 -0.37
C ASP A 57 1.13 0.66 -0.31
N PHE A 58 2.21 0.57 -1.09
CA PHE A 58 3.32 1.54 -1.09
C PHE A 58 3.24 2.51 -2.26
N ASP A 59 3.80 3.70 -2.02
CA ASP A 59 4.11 4.65 -3.07
C ASP A 59 5.39 4.20 -3.80
N GLN A 60 5.21 3.64 -4.99
CA GLN A 60 6.29 3.05 -5.77
C GLN A 60 7.30 4.08 -6.27
N GLU A 61 6.88 5.32 -6.52
CA GLU A 61 7.79 6.38 -6.95
C GLU A 61 8.63 6.86 -5.77
N TRP A 62 8.00 6.99 -4.60
CA TRP A 62 8.69 7.32 -3.36
C TRP A 62 9.71 6.24 -2.98
N LEU A 63 9.36 4.96 -3.08
CA LEU A 63 10.30 3.87 -2.78
C LEU A 63 11.52 3.89 -3.71
N LYS A 64 11.32 4.07 -5.02
CA LYS A 64 12.45 4.15 -5.99
C LYS A 64 13.42 5.27 -5.66
N LYS A 65 12.93 6.39 -5.12
CA LYS A 65 13.73 7.55 -4.76
C LYS A 65 14.42 7.42 -3.40
N ASN A 66 13.75 6.83 -2.42
CA ASN A 66 14.18 6.89 -1.02
C ASN A 66 14.73 5.57 -0.47
N CYS A 67 14.46 4.45 -1.15
CA CYS A 67 14.84 3.11 -0.70
C CYS A 67 15.74 2.42 -1.75
N PRO A 68 16.98 2.88 -1.94
CA PRO A 68 17.88 2.38 -2.99
C PRO A 68 18.35 0.95 -2.78
N SER A 69 18.12 0.35 -1.61
CA SER A 69 18.67 -0.96 -1.24
C SER A 69 17.66 -1.82 -0.46
N ILE A 70 16.46 -2.00 -1.02
CA ILE A 70 15.50 -2.98 -0.49
C ILE A 70 16.06 -4.39 -0.72
N ARG A 71 16.16 -5.19 0.35
CA ARG A 71 16.59 -6.59 0.25
C ARG A 71 15.58 -7.39 -0.55
N VAL A 72 16.02 -8.12 -1.58
CA VAL A 72 15.15 -9.00 -2.37
C VAL A 72 15.41 -10.44 -1.95
N GLN A 73 14.33 -11.18 -1.65
CA GLN A 73 14.37 -12.61 -1.39
C GLN A 73 13.45 -13.33 -2.37
N GLU A 74 13.99 -14.34 -3.03
CA GLU A 74 13.20 -15.26 -3.86
C GLU A 74 12.86 -16.53 -3.07
N VAL A 75 11.60 -16.95 -3.13
CA VAL A 75 11.11 -18.17 -2.48
C VAL A 75 10.63 -19.13 -3.56
N TYR A 76 11.03 -20.39 -3.47
CA TYR A 76 10.80 -21.44 -4.48
C TYR A 76 9.96 -22.59 -3.92
#